data_AF-A0A1I8H2G1-F1
#
_entry.id   AF-A0A1I8H2G1-F1
#
_cell.length_a   1.000
_cell.length_b   1.000
_cell.length_c   1.000
_cell.angle_alpha   90.00
_cell.angle_beta   90.00
_cell.angle_gamma   90.00
#
_symmetry.space_group_name_H-M   'P 1'
#
loop_
_entity.id
_entity.type
_entity.pdbx_description
1 polymer ?
#
loop_
_entity_poly.entity_id
_entity_poly.type
_entity_poly.pdbx_seq_one_letter_code
_entity_poly.pdbx_strand_id
1 'polypeptide(L)'
;MLWVDYIFFVTAYVILAVIYHQALANHEHRMITFEAVVRWLSKIRTSVPLSFMLGFFVSTLVEHVHGHPLAQQHVVLHTQALVESTHPVKSDIARKIRITILRYSNLSWILMMATISQQIKDRFGFNQPLKAKKSSQDRSAGTTAAATAGTGNDSTDGNKNSKKPEFELTWRERLDLINLDEKVRKHFGRLVTAEEVETFARSAELSQSTDLTYSPEYWLPLAWATRLIKRSRMLGLIAEERELLFLVEMINKFRGDLGTVWSYTEFNVPLVYTQVAVAAVYLFLFSTLLSTQLIRPEMVRQVTMAPAAESINETQSSVIDTVLGVELLAYFPILGSLEFIFYLGEV
;
A
#
# COMPACT_ATOMS: atom_id res chain seq x y z
N MET A 1 -3.59 -9.93 -12.23
CA MET A 1 -2.16 -10.19 -11.96
C MET A 1 -1.84 -11.66 -12.26
N LEU A 2 -2.50 -12.61 -11.59
CA LEU A 2 -2.26 -14.06 -11.71
C LEU A 2 -2.35 -14.70 -13.11
N TRP A 3 -3.09 -14.09 -14.05
CA TRP A 3 -3.30 -14.68 -15.38
C TRP A 3 -2.03 -14.70 -16.23
N VAL A 4 -1.12 -13.73 -16.05
CA VAL A 4 0.16 -13.69 -16.78
C VAL A 4 1.07 -14.82 -16.31
N ASP A 5 1.19 -14.97 -14.99
CA ASP A 5 1.96 -16.04 -14.36
C ASP A 5 1.39 -17.43 -14.71
N TYR A 6 0.06 -17.53 -14.77
CA TYR A 6 -0.62 -18.76 -15.18
C TYR A 6 -0.34 -19.13 -16.64
N ILE A 7 -0.40 -18.17 -17.56
CA ILE A 7 -0.05 -18.41 -18.97
C ILE A 7 1.40 -18.87 -19.09
N PHE A 8 2.31 -18.25 -18.35
CA PHE A 8 3.72 -18.67 -18.31
C PHE A 8 3.86 -20.11 -17.80
N PHE A 9 3.18 -20.46 -16.70
CA PHE A 9 3.17 -21.81 -16.15
C PHE A 9 2.64 -22.86 -17.14
N VAL A 10 1.50 -22.61 -17.78
CA VAL A 10 0.91 -23.52 -18.78
C VAL A 10 1.81 -23.65 -20.00
N THR A 11 2.38 -22.54 -20.48
CA THR A 11 3.29 -22.56 -21.64
C THR A 11 4.55 -23.36 -21.33
N ALA A 12 5.15 -23.16 -20.16
CA ALA A 12 6.32 -23.92 -19.71
C ALA A 12 5.99 -25.42 -19.55
N TYR A 13 4.79 -25.75 -19.05
CA TYR A 13 4.34 -27.14 -18.90
C TYR A 13 4.24 -27.84 -20.25
N VAL A 14 3.58 -27.19 -21.23
CA VAL A 14 3.42 -27.73 -22.59
C VAL A 14 4.77 -27.88 -23.28
N ILE A 15 5.68 -26.90 -23.14
CA ILE A 15 7.04 -27.01 -23.71
C ILE A 15 7.78 -28.22 -23.11
N LEU A 16 7.72 -28.43 -21.80
CA LEU A 16 8.34 -29.58 -21.15
C LEU A 16 7.73 -30.90 -21.61
N ALA A 17 6.40 -30.97 -21.76
CA ALA A 17 5.71 -32.14 -22.28
C ALA A 17 6.12 -32.46 -23.72
N VAL A 18 6.20 -31.44 -24.59
CA VAL A 18 6.68 -31.59 -25.98
C VAL A 18 8.13 -32.07 -26.01
N ILE A 19 9.02 -31.51 -25.18
CA ILE A 19 10.42 -31.94 -25.07
C ILE A 19 10.51 -33.40 -24.62
N TYR A 20 9.71 -33.81 -23.62
CA TYR A 20 9.67 -35.19 -23.15
C TYR A 20 9.25 -36.16 -24.27
N HIS A 21 8.16 -35.83 -25.00
CA HIS A 21 7.62 -36.68 -26.05
C HIS A 21 8.45 -36.69 -27.34
N GLN A 22 9.01 -35.57 -27.79
CA GLN A 22 9.76 -35.48 -29.06
C GLN A 22 11.26 -35.75 -28.91
N ALA A 23 11.91 -35.23 -27.87
CA ALA A 23 13.37 -35.27 -27.76
C ALA A 23 13.88 -36.39 -26.84
N LEU A 24 13.12 -36.76 -25.80
CA LEU A 24 13.54 -37.78 -24.83
C LEU A 24 13.04 -39.19 -25.15
N ALA A 25 11.96 -39.32 -25.93
CA ALA A 25 11.43 -40.63 -26.34
C ALA A 25 12.41 -41.49 -27.14
N ASN A 26 13.37 -40.87 -27.83
CA ASN A 26 14.34 -41.56 -28.68
C ASN A 26 15.61 -42.03 -27.93
N HIS A 27 15.83 -41.58 -26.70
CA HIS A 27 17.04 -41.88 -25.92
C HIS A 27 16.69 -42.49 -24.55
N GLU A 28 16.79 -43.82 -24.45
CA GLU A 28 16.40 -44.59 -23.26
C GLU A 28 17.07 -44.13 -21.96
N HIS A 29 18.38 -43.82 -21.98
CA HIS A 29 19.12 -43.36 -20.79
C HIS A 29 18.64 -42.00 -20.25
N ARG A 30 18.27 -41.06 -21.15
CA ARG A 30 17.81 -39.72 -20.75
C ARG A 30 16.40 -39.76 -20.18
N MET A 31 15.56 -40.64 -20.70
CA MET A 31 14.21 -40.88 -20.20
C MET A 31 14.22 -41.38 -18.75
N ILE A 32 15.01 -42.42 -18.46
CA ILE A 32 15.13 -42.99 -17.10
C ILE A 32 15.65 -41.95 -16.10
N THR A 33 16.62 -41.13 -16.52
CA THR A 33 17.16 -40.05 -15.70
C THR A 33 16.09 -38.99 -15.39
N PHE A 34 15.31 -38.58 -16.40
CA PHE A 34 14.21 -37.64 -16.22
C PHE A 34 13.11 -38.18 -15.30
N GLU A 35 12.72 -39.43 -15.46
CA GLU A 35 11.74 -40.08 -14.57
C GLU A 35 12.23 -40.15 -13.12
N ALA A 36 13.51 -40.42 -12.90
CA ALA A 36 14.10 -40.39 -11.57
C ALA A 36 14.02 -38.98 -10.95
N VAL A 37 14.27 -37.92 -11.74
CA VAL A 37 14.15 -36.53 -11.31
C VAL A 37 12.70 -36.17 -10.98
N VAL A 38 11.73 -36.56 -11.82
CA VAL A 38 10.29 -36.31 -11.59
C VAL A 38 9.82 -36.99 -10.30
N ARG A 39 10.19 -38.26 -10.08
CA ARG A 39 9.83 -38.98 -8.83
C ARG A 39 10.47 -38.34 -7.60
N TRP A 40 11.71 -37.89 -7.71
CA TRP A 40 12.39 -37.18 -6.61
C TRP A 40 11.71 -35.85 -6.28
N LEU A 41 11.34 -35.06 -7.29
CA LEU A 41 10.61 -33.80 -7.12
C LEU A 41 9.19 -34.01 -6.56
N SER A 42 8.50 -35.09 -6.95
CA SER A 42 7.20 -35.42 -6.34
C SER A 42 7.31 -35.66 -4.84
N LYS A 43 8.42 -36.22 -4.36
CA LYS A 43 8.67 -36.45 -2.93
C LYS A 43 9.05 -35.16 -2.19
N ILE A 44 9.79 -34.25 -2.83
CA ILE A 44 10.12 -32.96 -2.21
C ILE A 44 8.89 -32.06 -2.11
N ARG A 45 8.00 -32.11 -3.10
CA ARG A 45 6.75 -31.34 -3.15
C ARG A 45 5.83 -31.62 -1.96
N THR A 46 5.67 -32.89 -1.57
CA THR A 46 4.82 -33.29 -0.45
C THR A 46 5.45 -33.02 0.92
N SER A 47 6.75 -32.72 0.96
CA SER A 47 7.49 -32.48 2.20
C SER A 47 7.40 -31.03 2.71
N VAL A 48 6.99 -30.07 1.88
CA VAL A 48 6.96 -28.64 2.25
C VAL A 48 5.53 -28.22 2.62
N PRO A 49 5.24 -27.89 3.89
CA PRO A 49 3.91 -27.44 4.31
C PRO A 49 3.70 -25.95 3.95
N LEU A 50 3.46 -25.67 2.66
CA LEU A 50 3.29 -24.29 2.17
C LEU A 50 2.06 -23.60 2.74
N SER A 51 0.96 -24.33 2.91
CA SER A 51 -0.27 -23.79 3.50
C SER A 51 -0.04 -23.25 4.91
N PHE A 52 0.88 -23.85 5.68
CA PHE A 52 1.26 -23.33 6.99
C PHE A 52 1.99 -21.98 6.85
N MET A 53 3.05 -21.91 6.03
CA MET A 53 3.82 -20.69 5.85
C MET A 53 3.00 -19.53 5.26
N LEU A 54 2.16 -19.83 4.27
CA LEU A 54 1.30 -18.85 3.63
C LEU A 54 0.18 -18.38 4.57
N GLY A 55 -0.38 -19.28 5.37
CA GLY A 55 -1.32 -18.94 6.42
C GLY A 55 -0.77 -17.93 7.43
N PHE A 56 0.48 -18.07 7.89
CA PHE A 56 1.11 -17.04 8.76
C PHE A 56 1.31 -15.72 8.01
N PHE A 57 1.81 -15.78 6.78
CA PHE A 57 2.06 -14.59 5.98
C PHE A 57 0.77 -13.78 5.74
N VAL A 58 -0.28 -14.43 5.25
CA VAL A 58 -1.58 -13.82 5.00
C VAL A 58 -2.21 -13.31 6.30
N SER A 59 -2.12 -14.05 7.40
CA SER A 59 -2.67 -13.59 8.69
C SER A 59 -2.01 -12.29 9.15
N THR A 60 -0.68 -12.17 9.06
CA THR A 60 0.02 -10.92 9.39
C THR A 60 -0.37 -9.75 8.49
N LEU A 61 -0.63 -10.02 7.21
CA LEU A 61 -1.08 -9.01 6.25
C LEU A 61 -2.53 -8.57 6.51
N VAL A 62 -3.41 -9.51 6.85
CA VAL A 62 -4.82 -9.23 7.18
C VAL A 62 -4.94 -8.42 8.46
N GLU A 63 -4.13 -8.72 9.48
CA GLU A 63 -4.02 -7.93 10.71
C GLU A 63 -3.57 -6.49 10.43
N HIS A 64 -2.62 -6.32 9.51
CA HIS A 64 -2.15 -5.00 9.08
C HIS A 64 -3.26 -4.16 8.43
N VAL A 65 -4.11 -4.76 7.58
CA VAL A 65 -5.19 -4.06 6.89
C VAL A 65 -6.39 -3.79 7.80
N HIS A 66 -6.81 -4.76 8.61
CA HIS A 66 -7.93 -4.59 9.55
C HIS A 66 -7.56 -3.70 10.75
N GLY A 67 -6.27 -3.57 11.06
CA GLY A 67 -5.75 -2.63 12.04
C GLY A 67 -5.83 -1.17 11.61
N HIS A 68 -6.15 -0.85 10.34
CA HIS A 68 -6.30 0.54 9.93
C HIS A 68 -7.55 1.14 10.59
N PRO A 69 -7.37 2.10 11.50
CA PRO A 69 -8.45 2.48 12.38
C PRO A 69 -9.43 3.40 11.67
N LEU A 70 -10.72 3.05 11.73
CA LEU A 70 -11.85 3.95 11.50
C LEU A 70 -11.92 5.09 12.56
N ALA A 71 -10.84 5.31 13.32
CA ALA A 71 -10.79 6.15 14.51
C ALA A 71 -11.16 7.62 14.28
N GLN A 72 -11.05 8.11 13.04
CA GLN A 72 -11.52 9.45 12.71
C GLN A 72 -13.04 9.61 13.00
N GLN A 73 -13.84 8.55 12.86
CA GLN A 73 -15.28 8.59 13.14
C GLN A 73 -15.60 8.72 14.64
N HIS A 74 -14.79 8.10 15.50
CA HIS A 74 -15.01 8.08 16.95
C HIS A 74 -14.80 9.47 17.59
N VAL A 75 -13.73 10.19 17.18
CA VAL A 75 -13.46 11.53 17.71
C VAL A 75 -14.61 12.49 17.38
N VAL A 76 -15.19 12.37 16.19
CA VAL A 76 -16.32 13.20 15.75
C VAL A 76 -17.54 12.98 16.63
N LEU A 77 -17.94 11.71 16.80
CA LEU A 77 -19.15 11.35 17.51
C LEU A 77 -19.10 11.75 18.99
N HIS A 78 -18.00 11.46 19.68
CA HIS A 78 -17.87 11.72 21.12
C HIS A 78 -17.72 13.21 21.42
N THR A 79 -16.99 13.96 20.59
CA THR A 79 -16.88 15.42 20.75
C THR A 79 -18.23 16.10 20.53
N GLN A 80 -19.06 15.56 19.61
CA GLN A 80 -20.41 16.07 19.38
C GLN A 80 -21.36 15.79 20.53
N ALA A 81 -21.23 14.65 21.20
CA ALA A 81 -22.08 14.27 22.33
C ALA A 81 -21.71 14.99 23.64
N LEU A 82 -20.41 15.18 23.92
CA LEU A 82 -19.93 15.56 25.26
C LEU A 82 -19.62 17.05 25.43
N VAL A 83 -19.40 17.79 24.33
CA VAL A 83 -19.19 19.23 24.38
C VAL A 83 -20.52 19.89 24.04
N GLU A 84 -21.39 20.17 25.02
CA GLU A 84 -22.73 20.72 24.79
C GLU A 84 -23.10 21.75 25.87
N SER A 85 -23.99 22.69 25.55
CA SER A 85 -24.49 23.63 26.55
C SER A 85 -25.90 24.10 26.24
N THR A 86 -26.78 24.00 27.23
CA THR A 86 -28.18 24.43 27.15
C THR A 86 -28.34 25.95 27.02
N HIS A 87 -27.33 26.74 27.40
CA HIS A 87 -27.40 28.20 27.33
C HIS A 87 -27.07 28.70 25.92
N PRO A 88 -27.88 29.57 25.29
CA PRO A 88 -27.74 29.94 23.87
C PRO A 88 -26.35 30.51 23.53
N VAL A 89 -25.83 31.45 24.33
CA VAL A 89 -24.48 32.03 24.13
C VAL A 89 -23.36 30.99 24.29
N LYS A 90 -23.51 30.01 25.19
CA LYS A 90 -22.53 28.95 25.39
C LYS A 90 -22.65 27.85 24.34
N SER A 91 -23.83 27.64 23.79
CA SER A 91 -24.10 26.71 22.69
C SER A 91 -23.33 27.11 21.42
N ASP A 92 -23.28 28.40 21.09
CA ASP A 92 -22.48 28.91 19.97
C ASP A 92 -20.98 28.67 20.17
N ILE A 93 -20.49 28.85 21.40
CA ILE A 93 -19.08 28.59 21.75
C ILE A 93 -18.79 27.09 21.68
N ALA A 94 -19.68 26.24 22.22
CA ALA A 94 -19.57 24.79 22.14
C ALA A 94 -19.52 24.32 20.68
N ARG A 95 -20.40 24.84 19.82
CA ARG A 95 -20.40 24.56 18.38
C ARG A 95 -19.07 24.91 17.72
N LYS A 96 -18.54 26.11 17.99
CA LYS A 96 -17.23 26.54 17.44
C LYS A 96 -16.10 25.63 17.91
N ILE A 97 -16.11 25.23 19.18
CA ILE A 97 -15.12 24.31 19.75
C ILE A 97 -15.20 22.94 19.07
N ARG A 98 -16.40 22.36 18.92
CA ARG A 98 -16.59 21.07 18.23
C ARG A 98 -16.03 21.12 16.81
N ILE A 99 -16.39 22.14 16.02
CA ILE A 99 -15.90 22.31 14.65
C ILE A 99 -14.37 22.46 14.63
N THR A 100 -13.79 23.16 15.59
CA THR A 100 -12.34 23.37 15.66
C THR A 100 -11.59 22.08 16.03
N ILE A 101 -12.12 21.28 16.96
CA ILE A 101 -11.57 19.95 17.29
C ILE A 101 -11.59 19.05 16.05
N LEU A 102 -12.71 19.03 15.33
CA LEU A 102 -12.85 18.29 14.07
C LEU A 102 -11.86 18.75 13.01
N ARG A 103 -11.69 20.06 12.87
CA ARG A 103 -10.73 20.68 11.94
C ARG A 103 -9.31 20.21 12.25
N TYR A 104 -8.91 20.20 13.51
CA TYR A 104 -7.59 19.72 13.94
C TYR A 104 -7.40 18.22 13.73
N SER A 105 -8.41 17.39 14.03
CA SER A 105 -8.34 15.95 13.75
C SER A 105 -8.20 15.66 12.26
N ASN A 106 -8.99 16.35 11.42
CA ASN A 106 -8.92 16.23 9.96
C ASN A 106 -7.58 16.72 9.40
N LEU A 107 -7.08 17.85 9.89
CA LEU A 107 -5.77 18.36 9.50
C LEU A 107 -4.66 17.36 9.83
N SER A 108 -4.67 16.80 11.04
CA SER A 108 -3.69 15.79 11.48
C SER A 108 -3.74 14.55 10.59
N TRP A 109 -4.95 14.08 10.24
CA TRP A 109 -5.13 12.95 9.34
C TRP A 109 -4.59 13.25 7.93
N ILE A 110 -4.91 14.43 7.37
CA ILE A 110 -4.42 14.83 6.04
C ILE A 110 -2.89 14.90 6.05
N LEU A 111 -2.28 15.53 7.05
CA LEU A 111 -0.83 15.64 7.17
C LEU A 111 -0.16 14.27 7.26
N MET A 112 -0.75 13.33 8.03
CA MET A 112 -0.25 11.95 8.09
C MET A 112 -0.38 11.24 6.74
N MET A 113 -1.59 11.20 6.18
CA MET A 113 -1.87 10.50 4.93
C MET A 113 -1.11 11.08 3.75
N ALA A 114 -0.79 12.37 3.79
CA ALA A 114 0.04 13.05 2.81
C ALA A 114 1.50 12.58 2.81
N THR A 115 1.98 11.89 3.85
CA THR A 115 3.32 11.28 3.82
C THR A 115 3.28 9.90 3.18
N ILE A 116 2.18 9.18 3.39
CA ILE A 116 2.02 7.75 3.06
C ILE A 116 1.39 7.53 1.69
N SER A 117 0.23 8.15 1.44
CA SER A 117 -0.62 7.86 0.28
C SER A 117 -0.33 8.82 -0.88
N GLN A 118 0.01 8.25 -2.03
CA GLN A 118 0.18 9.02 -3.27
C GLN A 118 -1.13 9.67 -3.73
N GLN A 119 -2.27 9.00 -3.57
CA GLN A 119 -3.57 9.56 -3.95
C GLN A 119 -3.90 10.86 -3.22
N ILE A 120 -3.53 10.95 -1.93
CA ILE A 120 -3.73 12.15 -1.13
C ILE A 120 -2.75 13.25 -1.55
N LYS A 121 -1.49 12.89 -1.81
CA LYS A 121 -0.50 13.82 -2.38
C LYS A 121 -0.97 14.39 -3.72
N ASP A 122 -1.51 13.57 -4.60
CA ASP A 122 -2.01 14.00 -5.91
C ASP A 122 -3.27 14.85 -5.78
N ARG A 123 -4.20 14.46 -4.89
CA ARG A 123 -5.43 15.22 -4.61
C ARG A 123 -5.15 16.64 -4.14
N PHE A 124 -4.19 16.81 -3.22
CA PHE A 124 -3.82 18.12 -2.69
C PHE A 124 -2.68 18.79 -3.47
N GLY A 125 -2.13 18.14 -4.51
CA GLY A 125 -1.07 18.69 -5.35
C GLY A 125 0.31 18.78 -4.68
N PHE A 126 0.58 18.00 -3.63
CA PHE A 126 1.87 18.00 -2.93
C PHE A 126 3.04 17.46 -3.76
N ASN A 127 2.73 16.68 -4.81
CA ASN A 127 3.71 16.16 -5.76
C ASN A 127 4.07 17.15 -6.89
N GLN A 128 3.46 18.35 -6.93
CA GLN A 128 3.66 19.29 -8.04
C GLN A 128 4.90 20.16 -7.84
N PRO A 129 5.84 20.20 -8.81
CA PRO A 129 6.85 21.25 -8.83
C PRO A 129 6.20 22.61 -9.17
N LEU A 130 6.74 23.71 -8.63
CA LEU A 130 6.21 25.09 -8.61
C LEU A 130 5.99 25.80 -9.98
N LYS A 131 5.50 25.12 -11.03
CA LYS A 131 5.29 25.71 -12.37
C LYS A 131 3.84 26.00 -12.76
N ALA A 132 2.86 25.89 -11.86
CA ALA A 132 1.45 26.02 -12.24
C ALA A 132 0.73 27.34 -11.86
N LYS A 133 1.40 28.35 -11.27
CA LYS A 133 0.70 29.58 -10.82
C LYS A 133 1.37 30.92 -11.19
N LYS A 134 1.90 31.04 -12.40
CA LYS A 134 2.24 32.33 -13.03
C LYS A 134 1.71 32.40 -14.47
N SER A 135 0.41 32.59 -14.65
CA SER A 135 -0.14 33.02 -15.95
C SER A 135 -1.49 33.76 -15.89
N SER A 136 -2.05 34.09 -14.72
CA SER A 136 -3.41 34.67 -14.66
C SER A 136 -3.55 35.99 -13.89
N GLN A 137 -2.48 36.58 -13.35
CA GLN A 137 -2.60 37.81 -12.53
C GLN A 137 -1.54 38.87 -12.85
N ASP A 138 -1.19 39.04 -14.13
CA ASP A 138 -0.41 40.20 -14.60
C ASP A 138 -0.87 40.61 -16.01
N ARG A 139 -2.10 41.10 -16.12
CA ARG A 139 -2.54 42.00 -17.20
C ARG A 139 -3.64 42.92 -16.68
N SER A 140 -3.23 43.97 -15.95
CA SER A 140 -3.86 45.30 -15.98
C SER A 140 -3.29 46.15 -14.85
N ALA A 141 -2.22 46.87 -15.15
CA ALA A 141 -1.95 48.24 -14.67
C ALA A 141 -0.55 48.65 -15.13
N GLY A 142 -0.39 48.91 -16.43
CA GLY A 142 0.65 49.84 -16.84
C GLY A 142 0.16 51.26 -16.51
N THR A 143 1.03 52.11 -15.97
CA THR A 143 1.21 53.53 -16.34
C THR A 143 2.35 54.15 -15.53
N THR A 144 3.31 54.72 -16.28
CA THR A 144 4.27 55.83 -16.00
C THR A 144 5.52 55.69 -15.13
N ALA A 145 6.65 56.01 -15.79
CA ALA A 145 7.75 56.93 -15.39
C ALA A 145 8.71 56.45 -14.27
N ALA A 146 10.02 56.70 -14.27
CA ALA A 146 10.95 57.44 -15.13
C ALA A 146 12.37 56.91 -14.88
N ALA A 147 13.25 57.08 -15.87
CA ALA A 147 14.68 56.80 -15.76
C ALA A 147 15.40 57.84 -14.92
N THR A 148 16.34 57.41 -14.06
CA THR A 148 17.54 58.20 -13.69
C THR A 148 18.64 57.24 -13.27
N ALA A 149 19.77 57.32 -13.97
CA ALA A 149 21.00 56.60 -13.67
C ALA A 149 21.78 57.29 -12.55
N GLY A 150 22.38 56.51 -11.65
CA GLY A 150 23.28 56.98 -10.60
C GLY A 150 24.28 55.90 -10.23
N THR A 151 25.54 56.14 -10.58
CA THR A 151 26.71 55.30 -10.38
C THR A 151 27.19 55.35 -8.92
N GLY A 152 27.60 54.21 -8.35
CA GLY A 152 28.28 54.14 -7.05
C GLY A 152 28.72 52.72 -6.70
N ASN A 153 30.02 52.45 -6.82
CA ASN A 153 30.69 51.27 -6.25
C ASN A 153 30.75 51.41 -4.72
N ASP A 154 30.55 50.33 -3.96
CA ASP A 154 31.58 49.84 -3.02
C ASP A 154 31.27 48.43 -2.43
N SER A 155 32.34 47.64 -2.37
CA SER A 155 32.72 46.57 -1.43
C SER A 155 31.75 45.49 -0.92
N THR A 156 32.08 44.26 -1.36
CA THR A 156 32.12 42.98 -0.61
C THR A 156 31.06 42.70 0.45
N ASP A 157 30.14 41.79 0.11
CA ASP A 157 29.64 40.82 1.09
C ASP A 157 29.57 39.41 0.47
N GLY A 158 30.13 38.45 1.20
CA GLY A 158 30.31 37.06 0.78
C GLY A 158 28.99 36.39 0.45
N ASN A 159 28.79 36.17 -0.85
CA ASN A 159 27.66 35.44 -1.41
C ASN A 159 27.67 33.97 -0.95
N LYS A 160 26.89 33.64 0.09
CA LYS A 160 26.45 32.27 0.36
C LYS A 160 25.40 31.89 -0.66
N ASN A 161 25.87 31.48 -1.84
CA ASN A 161 25.07 30.85 -2.88
C ASN A 161 24.68 29.42 -2.45
N SER A 162 23.76 29.28 -1.50
CA SER A 162 22.93 28.07 -1.41
C SER A 162 21.73 28.31 -2.31
N LYS A 163 21.87 28.03 -3.61
CA LYS A 163 20.74 28.03 -4.55
C LYS A 163 19.66 27.12 -3.98
N LYS A 164 18.52 27.70 -3.56
CA LYS A 164 17.31 26.96 -3.20
C LYS A 164 16.99 26.03 -4.38
N PRO A 165 16.80 24.71 -4.19
CA PRO A 165 16.33 23.85 -5.26
C PRO A 165 14.95 24.37 -5.70
N GLU A 166 14.90 24.92 -6.90
CA GLU A 166 13.82 25.72 -7.49
C GLU A 166 12.51 24.93 -7.73
N PHE A 167 12.45 23.67 -7.29
CA PHE A 167 11.48 22.68 -7.76
C PHE A 167 10.64 22.00 -6.67
N GLU A 168 10.89 22.23 -5.38
CA GLU A 168 10.09 21.63 -4.29
C GLU A 168 9.15 22.67 -3.64
N LEU A 169 7.89 22.27 -3.41
CA LEU A 169 6.89 23.08 -2.69
C LEU A 169 7.33 23.32 -1.25
N THR A 170 7.28 24.58 -0.81
CA THR A 170 7.51 24.95 0.59
C THR A 170 6.37 24.41 1.45
N TRP A 171 6.66 24.03 2.69
CA TRP A 171 5.65 23.53 3.62
C TRP A 171 4.45 24.49 3.81
N ARG A 172 4.68 25.81 3.72
CA ARG A 172 3.62 26.84 3.76
C ARG A 172 2.65 26.70 2.60
N GLU A 173 3.18 26.54 1.39
CA GLU A 173 2.40 26.37 0.17
C GLU A 173 1.58 25.07 0.23
N ARG A 174 2.12 24.01 0.83
CA ARG A 174 1.37 22.77 1.06
C ARG A 174 0.16 23.00 1.98
N LEU A 175 0.31 23.77 3.06
CA LEU A 175 -0.83 24.10 3.93
C LEU A 175 -1.87 24.98 3.21
N ASP A 176 -1.43 25.89 2.34
CA ASP A 176 -2.33 26.69 1.51
C ASP A 176 -3.09 25.83 0.50
N LEU A 177 -2.45 24.83 -0.10
CA LEU A 177 -3.09 23.88 -1.01
C LEU A 177 -4.20 23.07 -0.33
N ILE A 178 -4.03 22.68 0.95
CA ILE A 178 -5.10 22.03 1.72
C ILE A 178 -6.34 22.93 1.81
N ASN A 179 -6.13 24.23 2.04
CA ASN A 179 -7.21 25.21 2.13
C ASN A 179 -7.89 25.50 0.78
N LEU A 180 -7.21 25.25 -0.34
CA LEU A 180 -7.74 25.46 -1.69
C LEU A 180 -8.63 24.32 -2.20
N ASP A 181 -8.63 23.15 -1.55
CA ASP A 181 -9.46 22.02 -1.93
C ASP A 181 -10.97 22.33 -1.85
N GLU A 182 -11.72 21.97 -2.89
CA GLU A 182 -13.14 22.32 -3.04
C GLU A 182 -14.01 21.71 -1.93
N LYS A 183 -13.76 20.43 -1.58
CA LYS A 183 -14.54 19.73 -0.55
C LYS A 183 -14.24 20.30 0.85
N VAL A 184 -12.97 20.61 1.13
CA VAL A 184 -12.56 21.26 2.39
C VAL A 184 -13.22 22.63 2.52
N ARG A 185 -13.17 23.45 1.47
CA ARG A 185 -13.78 24.78 1.45
C ARG A 185 -15.30 24.73 1.65
N LYS A 186 -15.99 23.75 1.07
CA LYS A 186 -17.44 23.59 1.21
C LYS A 186 -17.89 23.29 2.66
N HIS A 187 -17.12 22.51 3.41
CA HIS A 187 -17.53 22.06 4.75
C HIS A 187 -16.95 22.91 5.90
N PHE A 188 -15.69 23.35 5.75
CA PHE A 188 -14.96 24.06 6.81
C PHE A 188 -14.58 25.50 6.44
N GLY A 189 -14.71 25.89 5.17
CA GLY A 189 -14.24 27.18 4.66
C GLY A 189 -12.71 27.22 4.54
N ARG A 190 -12.00 27.13 5.68
CA ARG A 190 -10.55 26.98 5.78
C ARG A 190 -10.20 25.99 6.89
N LEU A 191 -9.30 25.06 6.58
CA LEU A 191 -8.87 24.03 7.52
C LEU A 191 -7.70 24.53 8.39
N VAL A 192 -6.82 25.37 7.85
CA VAL A 192 -5.67 25.94 8.58
C VAL A 192 -5.80 27.45 8.59
N THR A 193 -5.77 28.06 9.77
CA THR A 193 -5.81 29.52 9.94
C THR A 193 -4.42 30.14 9.83
N ALA A 194 -4.34 31.46 9.60
CA ALA A 194 -3.05 32.15 9.48
C ALA A 194 -2.20 32.05 10.78
N GLU A 195 -2.85 32.14 11.95
CA GLU A 195 -2.20 31.97 13.26
C GLU A 195 -1.65 30.55 13.45
N GLU A 196 -2.36 29.54 12.93
CA GLU A 196 -1.90 28.14 12.97
C GLU A 196 -0.70 27.94 12.04
N VAL A 197 -0.70 28.54 10.85
CA VAL A 197 0.46 28.52 9.92
C VAL A 197 1.68 29.18 10.57
N GLU A 198 1.52 30.28 11.31
CA GLU A 198 2.60 30.91 12.05
C GLU A 198 3.15 29.99 13.16
N THR A 199 2.29 29.22 13.82
CA THR A 199 2.73 28.26 14.83
C THR A 199 3.57 27.13 14.21
N PHE A 200 3.19 26.66 13.02
CA PHE A 200 4.04 25.74 12.23
C PHE A 200 5.36 26.41 11.81
N ALA A 201 5.35 27.71 11.49
CA ALA A 201 6.58 28.45 11.15
C ALA A 201 7.58 28.46 12.30
N ARG A 202 7.09 28.73 13.52
CA ARG A 202 7.93 28.67 14.71
C ARG A 202 8.49 27.27 14.95
N SER A 203 7.73 26.21 14.67
CA SER A 203 8.21 24.82 14.77
C SER A 203 9.33 24.54 13.76
N ALA A 204 9.15 25.00 12.51
CA ALA A 204 10.17 24.87 11.46
C ALA A 204 11.48 25.59 11.82
N GLU A 205 11.39 26.81 12.36
CA GLU A 205 12.55 27.59 12.83
C GLU A 205 13.31 26.85 13.95
N LEU A 206 12.59 26.28 14.91
CA LEU A 206 13.17 25.50 16.02
C LEU A 206 13.85 24.22 15.54
N SER A 207 13.31 23.59 14.49
CA SER A 207 13.85 22.36 13.92
C SER A 207 15.17 22.55 13.16
N GLN A 208 15.66 23.79 12.98
CA GLN A 208 16.80 24.13 12.10
C GLN A 208 16.69 23.55 10.68
N SER A 209 15.48 23.18 10.26
CA SER A 209 15.23 22.59 8.95
C SER A 209 15.06 23.69 7.91
N THR A 210 15.55 23.44 6.70
CA THR A 210 15.35 24.37 5.59
C THR A 210 13.88 24.36 5.16
N ASP A 211 13.37 25.47 4.61
CA ASP A 211 11.98 25.63 4.10
C ASP A 211 11.45 24.44 3.25
N LEU A 212 12.35 23.67 2.64
CA LEU A 212 12.05 22.55 1.73
C LEU A 212 12.08 21.19 2.43
N THR A 213 12.84 21.06 3.52
CA THR A 213 13.01 19.80 4.27
C THR A 213 12.00 19.65 5.41
N TYR A 214 11.43 20.75 5.87
CA TYR A 214 10.45 20.72 6.94
C TYR A 214 9.13 20.06 6.48
N SER A 215 8.69 19.07 7.24
CA SER A 215 7.39 18.42 7.07
C SER A 215 6.50 18.77 8.26
N PRO A 216 5.33 19.41 8.05
CA PRO A 216 4.45 19.79 9.15
C PRO A 216 4.09 18.61 10.04
N GLU A 217 4.23 18.76 11.35
CA GLU A 217 4.04 17.66 12.28
C GLU A 217 2.55 17.33 12.44
N TYR A 218 2.16 16.12 12.02
CA TYR A 218 0.77 15.65 12.11
C TYR A 218 0.22 15.61 13.55
N TRP A 219 1.07 15.48 14.56
CA TRP A 219 0.65 15.37 15.95
C TRP A 219 0.34 16.74 16.59
N LEU A 220 0.79 17.84 15.98
CA LEU A 220 0.68 19.19 16.54
C LEU A 220 -0.79 19.67 16.62
N PRO A 221 -1.64 19.51 15.59
CA PRO A 221 -3.04 19.89 15.72
C PRO A 221 -3.80 19.02 16.74
N LEU A 222 -3.45 17.74 16.91
CA LEU A 222 -4.02 16.91 17.98
C LEU A 222 -3.67 17.45 19.38
N ALA A 223 -2.45 17.95 19.58
CA ALA A 223 -2.08 18.62 20.82
C ALA A 223 -2.89 19.90 21.06
N TRP A 224 -3.19 20.67 20.02
CA TRP A 224 -4.08 21.83 20.10
C TRP A 224 -5.52 21.43 20.44
N ALA A 225 -6.02 20.34 19.87
CA ALA A 225 -7.33 19.79 20.19
C ALA A 225 -7.44 19.38 21.67
N THR A 226 -6.43 18.70 22.22
CA THR A 226 -6.36 18.37 23.65
C THR A 226 -6.37 19.61 24.54
N ARG A 227 -5.63 20.68 24.15
CA ARG A 227 -5.65 21.96 24.88
C ARG A 227 -7.02 22.63 24.81
N LEU A 228 -7.68 22.56 23.65
CA LEU A 228 -9.00 23.14 23.45
C LEU A 228 -10.04 22.42 24.30
N ILE A 229 -10.00 21.08 24.38
CA ILE A 229 -10.87 20.28 25.25
C ILE A 229 -10.71 20.65 26.74
N LYS A 230 -9.47 20.81 27.21
CA LYS A 230 -9.19 21.30 28.57
C LYS A 230 -9.78 22.69 28.80
N ARG A 231 -9.69 23.58 27.80
CA ARG A 231 -10.30 24.90 27.85
C ARG A 231 -11.83 24.85 27.88
N SER A 232 -12.46 23.94 27.15
CA SER A 232 -13.92 23.73 27.16
C SER A 232 -14.45 23.40 28.56
N ARG A 233 -13.69 22.63 29.35
CA ARG A 233 -14.04 22.35 30.75
C ARG A 233 -14.00 23.60 31.63
N MET A 234 -12.97 24.44 31.47
CA MET A 234 -12.88 25.72 32.20
C MET A 234 -14.03 26.67 31.86
N LEU A 235 -14.56 26.59 30.63
CA LEU A 235 -15.74 27.34 30.19
C LEU A 235 -17.08 26.74 30.69
N GLY A 236 -17.04 25.60 31.37
CA GLY A 236 -18.22 24.88 31.86
C GLY A 236 -19.09 24.29 30.74
N LEU A 237 -18.48 23.91 29.62
CA LEU A 237 -19.16 23.25 28.47
C LEU A 237 -19.11 21.72 28.55
N ILE A 238 -18.33 21.18 29.49
CA ILE A 238 -18.23 19.75 29.81
C ILE A 238 -18.69 19.63 31.26
N ALA A 239 -19.62 18.73 31.53
CA ALA A 239 -20.29 18.63 32.82
C ALA A 239 -19.36 18.02 33.87
N GLU A 240 -18.70 16.91 33.52
CA GLU A 240 -17.90 16.13 34.45
C GLU A 240 -16.43 16.01 34.03
N GLU A 241 -15.54 15.79 35.01
CA GLU A 241 -14.12 15.53 34.73
C GLU A 241 -13.91 14.19 34.01
N ARG A 242 -14.79 13.21 34.23
CA ARG A 242 -14.73 11.91 33.54
C ARG A 242 -14.90 12.06 32.02
N GLU A 243 -15.80 12.94 31.59
CA GLU A 243 -16.03 13.24 30.17
C GLU A 243 -14.81 13.92 29.55
N LEU A 244 -14.15 14.81 30.30
CA LEU A 244 -12.89 15.43 29.88
C LEU A 244 -11.81 14.37 29.65
N LEU A 245 -11.61 13.47 30.61
CA LEU A 245 -10.60 12.40 30.52
C LEU A 245 -10.89 11.48 29.33
N PHE A 246 -12.16 11.09 29.15
CA PHE A 246 -12.58 10.27 28.02
C PHE A 246 -12.33 10.94 26.66
N LEU A 247 -12.62 12.24 26.51
CA LEU A 247 -12.32 12.98 25.28
C LEU A 247 -10.82 13.08 25.00
N VAL A 248 -10.00 13.28 26.04
CA VAL A 248 -8.53 13.30 25.90
C VAL A 248 -8.01 11.92 25.52
N GLU A 249 -8.53 10.86 26.13
CA GLU A 249 -8.21 9.47 25.78
C GLU A 249 -8.57 9.17 24.32
N MET A 250 -9.71 9.65 23.84
CA MET A 250 -10.11 9.48 22.43
C MET A 250 -9.17 10.15 21.44
N ILE A 251 -8.70 11.36 21.74
CA ILE A 251 -7.67 12.02 20.91
C ILE A 251 -6.35 11.26 20.98
N ASN A 252 -5.95 10.79 22.16
CA ASN A 252 -4.70 10.03 22.31
C ASN A 252 -4.78 8.67 21.59
N LYS A 253 -5.93 8.00 21.62
CA LYS A 253 -6.18 6.79 20.83
C LYS A 253 -6.04 7.09 19.35
N PHE A 254 -6.71 8.14 18.84
CA PHE A 254 -6.57 8.57 17.45
C PHE A 254 -5.14 8.93 17.07
N ARG A 255 -4.37 9.54 17.98
CA ARG A 255 -2.94 9.79 17.77
C ARG A 255 -2.13 8.50 17.68
N GLY A 256 -2.38 7.55 18.59
CA GLY A 256 -1.71 6.25 18.61
C GLY A 256 -1.99 5.48 17.32
N ASP A 257 -3.25 5.46 16.91
CA ASP A 257 -3.74 4.93 15.65
C ASP A 257 -3.00 5.50 14.42
N LEU A 258 -2.88 6.84 14.31
CA LEU A 258 -2.07 7.46 13.26
C LEU A 258 -0.58 7.09 13.37
N GLY A 259 -0.05 6.98 14.59
CA GLY A 259 1.33 6.56 14.84
C GLY A 259 1.60 5.11 14.43
N THR A 260 0.64 4.22 14.63
CA THR A 260 0.70 2.82 14.17
C THR A 260 0.75 2.75 12.65
N VAL A 261 -0.11 3.51 11.96
CA VAL A 261 -0.08 3.62 10.50
C VAL A 261 1.27 4.15 10.02
N TRP A 262 1.81 5.18 10.66
CA TRP A 262 3.13 5.69 10.33
C TRP A 262 4.24 4.64 10.56
N SER A 263 4.18 3.93 11.69
CA SER A 263 5.16 2.90 12.05
C SER A 263 5.17 1.77 11.03
N TYR A 264 4.00 1.38 10.53
CA TYR A 264 3.88 0.39 9.45
C TYR A 264 4.50 0.84 8.13
N THR A 265 4.51 2.14 7.86
CA THR A 265 5.06 2.69 6.61
C THR A 265 6.55 2.94 6.69
N GLU A 266 7.04 3.33 7.87
CA GLU A 266 8.46 3.53 8.15
C GLU A 266 9.18 2.17 8.27
N PHE A 267 8.56 1.24 9.00
CA PHE A 267 9.09 -0.09 9.24
C PHE A 267 8.31 -1.12 8.42
N ASN A 268 8.67 -1.20 7.14
CA ASN A 268 8.13 -2.23 6.25
C ASN A 268 8.48 -3.63 6.76
N VAL A 269 7.61 -4.62 6.48
CA VAL A 269 7.89 -6.04 6.73
C VAL A 269 9.28 -6.36 6.16
N PRO A 270 10.21 -6.96 6.95
CA PRO A 270 11.57 -7.12 6.48
C PRO A 270 11.60 -7.88 5.16
N LEU A 271 12.33 -7.32 4.19
CA LEU A 271 12.33 -7.79 2.81
C LEU A 271 12.59 -9.30 2.70
N VAL A 272 13.43 -9.84 3.59
CA VAL A 272 13.74 -11.27 3.67
C VAL A 272 12.49 -12.16 3.86
N TYR A 273 11.49 -11.73 4.64
CA TYR A 273 10.26 -12.52 4.84
C TYR A 273 9.48 -12.66 3.53
N THR A 274 9.32 -11.54 2.82
CA THR A 274 8.65 -11.55 1.51
C THR A 274 9.44 -12.35 0.49
N GLN A 275 10.78 -12.24 0.48
CA GLN A 275 11.65 -12.98 -0.43
C GLN A 275 11.61 -14.48 -0.17
N VAL A 276 11.66 -14.92 1.09
CA VAL A 276 11.62 -16.34 1.46
C VAL A 276 10.25 -16.93 1.11
N ALA A 277 9.16 -16.22 1.41
CA ALA A 277 7.81 -16.68 1.06
C ALA A 277 7.65 -16.83 -0.46
N VAL A 278 8.04 -15.80 -1.21
CA VAL A 278 8.05 -15.80 -2.68
C VAL A 278 8.89 -16.97 -3.20
N ALA A 279 10.15 -17.09 -2.77
CA ALA A 279 11.04 -18.16 -3.22
C ALA A 279 10.48 -19.55 -2.93
N ALA A 280 9.88 -19.76 -1.75
CA ALA A 280 9.25 -21.03 -1.39
C ALA A 280 8.08 -21.39 -2.33
N VAL A 281 7.23 -20.41 -2.64
CA VAL A 281 6.10 -20.60 -3.57
C VAL A 281 6.61 -20.89 -4.98
N TYR A 282 7.58 -20.12 -5.49
CA TYR A 282 8.14 -20.37 -6.83
C TYR A 282 8.88 -21.71 -6.93
N LEU A 283 9.62 -22.12 -5.90
CA LEU A 283 10.27 -23.44 -5.85
C LEU A 283 9.24 -24.57 -5.85
N PHE A 284 8.13 -24.38 -5.14
CA PHE A 284 7.01 -25.32 -5.17
C PHE A 284 6.38 -25.40 -6.55
N LEU A 285 6.06 -24.27 -7.17
CA LEU A 285 5.48 -24.24 -8.51
C LEU A 285 6.41 -24.89 -9.54
N PHE A 286 7.71 -24.65 -9.44
CA PHE A 286 8.73 -25.31 -10.27
C PHE A 286 8.75 -26.83 -10.05
N SER A 287 8.70 -27.27 -8.79
CA SER A 287 8.61 -28.69 -8.45
C SER A 287 7.32 -29.32 -8.98
N THR A 288 6.18 -28.63 -8.86
CA THR A 288 4.88 -29.06 -9.39
C THR A 288 4.91 -29.15 -10.92
N LEU A 289 5.51 -28.17 -11.61
CA LEU A 289 5.66 -28.16 -13.06
C LEU A 289 6.35 -29.42 -13.59
N LEU A 290 7.39 -29.89 -12.89
CA LEU A 290 8.16 -31.08 -13.26
C LEU A 290 7.53 -32.37 -12.72
N SER A 291 7.01 -32.36 -11.49
CA SER A 291 6.41 -33.52 -10.83
C SER A 291 5.09 -33.96 -11.47
N THR A 292 4.34 -33.02 -12.05
CA THR A 292 3.04 -33.30 -12.69
C THR A 292 3.17 -33.62 -14.17
N GLN A 293 4.40 -33.72 -14.69
CA GLN A 293 4.64 -34.25 -16.02
C GLN A 293 4.18 -35.71 -16.05
N LEU A 294 3.20 -36.01 -16.91
CA LEU A 294 2.66 -37.36 -17.06
C LEU A 294 3.67 -38.23 -17.81
N ILE A 295 4.45 -38.99 -17.05
CA ILE A 295 5.34 -40.03 -17.56
C ILE A 295 4.47 -41.15 -18.15
N ARG A 296 4.87 -41.71 -19.30
CA ARG A 296 4.14 -42.83 -19.91
C ARG A 296 3.99 -43.97 -18.89
N PRO A 297 2.77 -44.45 -18.62
CA PRO A 297 2.56 -45.53 -17.66
C PRO A 297 3.32 -46.77 -18.12
N GLU A 298 4.01 -47.44 -17.18
CA GLU A 298 4.84 -48.63 -17.45
C GLU A 298 4.08 -49.74 -18.22
N MET A 299 2.75 -49.75 -18.11
CA MET A 299 1.86 -50.65 -18.84
C MET A 299 1.95 -50.48 -20.38
N VAL A 300 2.12 -49.25 -20.88
CA VAL A 300 2.31 -49.01 -22.34
C VAL A 300 3.69 -49.48 -22.78
N ARG A 301 4.70 -49.42 -21.90
CA ARG A 301 6.05 -49.92 -22.20
C ARG A 301 6.07 -51.45 -22.33
N GLN A 302 5.29 -52.16 -21.51
CA GLN A 302 5.14 -53.61 -21.62
C GLN A 302 4.33 -54.05 -22.85
N VAL A 303 3.26 -53.32 -23.21
CA VAL A 303 2.44 -53.62 -24.40
C VAL A 303 3.20 -53.33 -25.71
N THR A 304 4.03 -52.28 -25.75
CA THR A 304 4.79 -51.89 -26.97
C THR A 304 6.00 -52.78 -27.23
N MET A 305 6.53 -53.47 -26.21
CA MET A 305 7.68 -54.39 -26.32
C MET A 305 7.30 -55.87 -26.51
N ALA A 306 6.01 -56.22 -26.42
CA ALA A 306 5.54 -57.58 -26.66
C ALA A 306 5.40 -57.83 -28.18
N PRO A 307 5.87 -58.98 -28.71
CA PRO A 307 5.75 -59.28 -30.13
C PRO A 307 4.28 -59.32 -30.55
N ALA A 308 4.00 -58.69 -31.68
CA ALA A 308 2.68 -58.55 -32.28
C ALA A 308 2.07 -59.92 -32.63
N ALA A 309 1.33 -60.53 -31.72
CA ALA A 309 0.33 -61.55 -32.00
C ALA A 309 -0.49 -61.85 -30.72
N GLU A 310 -1.55 -61.08 -30.46
CA GLU A 310 -2.80 -61.66 -29.97
C GLU A 310 -3.94 -60.66 -30.12
N SER A 311 -5.12 -61.20 -30.43
CA SER A 311 -6.33 -60.50 -30.85
C SER A 311 -6.79 -59.41 -29.89
N ILE A 312 -7.44 -58.40 -30.45
CA ILE A 312 -8.10 -57.31 -29.72
C ILE A 312 -9.27 -57.90 -28.93
N ASN A 313 -9.12 -57.99 -27.61
CA ASN A 313 -10.18 -58.44 -26.69
C ASN A 313 -10.86 -57.20 -26.07
N GLU A 314 -12.13 -57.27 -25.65
CA GLU A 314 -12.90 -56.14 -25.06
C GLU A 314 -12.19 -55.42 -23.89
N THR A 315 -11.27 -56.08 -23.21
CA THR A 315 -10.39 -55.48 -22.18
C THR A 315 -9.37 -54.49 -22.74
N GLN A 316 -8.97 -54.59 -24.01
CA GLN A 316 -8.13 -53.58 -24.67
C GLN A 316 -8.89 -52.29 -24.99
N SER A 317 -10.21 -52.33 -25.24
CA SER A 317 -10.97 -51.12 -25.56
C SER A 317 -11.09 -50.19 -24.35
N SER A 318 -11.35 -50.73 -23.16
CA SER A 318 -11.36 -49.95 -21.92
C SER A 318 -9.96 -49.46 -21.55
N VAL A 319 -8.91 -50.24 -21.85
CA VAL A 319 -7.52 -49.80 -21.70
C VAL A 319 -7.19 -48.68 -22.67
N ILE A 320 -7.66 -48.73 -23.93
CA ILE A 320 -7.47 -47.67 -24.93
C ILE A 320 -8.20 -46.39 -24.51
N ASP A 321 -9.43 -46.46 -24.00
CA ASP A 321 -10.15 -45.28 -23.49
C ASP A 321 -9.49 -44.68 -22.25
N THR A 322 -8.96 -45.54 -21.37
CA THR A 322 -8.18 -45.11 -20.20
C THR A 322 -6.85 -44.47 -20.64
N VAL A 323 -6.19 -45.02 -21.66
CA VAL A 323 -4.95 -44.49 -22.24
C VAL A 323 -5.20 -43.17 -22.96
N LEU A 324 -6.28 -43.05 -23.74
CA LEU A 324 -6.66 -41.82 -24.44
C LEU A 324 -7.05 -40.71 -23.44
N GLY A 325 -7.75 -41.07 -22.36
CA GLY A 325 -8.06 -40.16 -21.26
C GLY A 325 -6.81 -39.70 -20.50
N VAL A 326 -5.85 -40.60 -20.25
CA VAL A 326 -4.55 -40.28 -19.64
C VAL A 326 -3.69 -39.43 -20.58
N GLU A 327 -3.71 -39.66 -21.89
CA GLU A 327 -3.00 -38.83 -22.88
C GLU A 327 -3.64 -37.45 -23.03
N LEU A 328 -4.97 -37.34 -23.02
CA LEU A 328 -5.66 -36.03 -23.06
C LEU A 328 -5.39 -35.21 -21.79
N LEU A 329 -5.38 -35.88 -20.63
CA LEU A 329 -4.98 -35.28 -19.35
C LEU A 329 -3.47 -34.97 -19.28
N ALA A 330 -2.63 -35.62 -20.09
CA ALA A 330 -1.20 -35.32 -20.20
C ALA A 330 -0.90 -33.95 -20.81
N TYR A 331 -1.82 -33.40 -21.61
CA TYR A 331 -1.66 -32.08 -22.21
C TYR A 331 -2.22 -30.93 -21.36
N PHE A 332 -3.17 -31.22 -20.46
CA PHE A 332 -3.78 -30.23 -19.58
C PHE A 332 -3.65 -30.62 -18.10
N PRO A 333 -2.73 -29.99 -17.33
CA PRO A 333 -2.53 -30.29 -15.92
C PRO A 333 -3.62 -29.66 -15.06
N ILE A 334 -4.87 -30.14 -15.14
CA ILE A 334 -6.02 -29.55 -14.44
C ILE A 334 -5.77 -29.44 -12.92
N LEU A 335 -5.20 -30.49 -12.32
CA LEU A 335 -4.87 -30.50 -10.89
C LEU A 335 -3.73 -29.53 -10.54
N GLY A 336 -2.69 -29.46 -11.39
CA GLY A 336 -1.59 -28.51 -11.22
C GLY A 336 -2.03 -27.06 -11.39
N SER A 337 -2.97 -26.80 -12.29
CA SER A 337 -3.61 -25.50 -12.48
C SER A 337 -4.45 -25.09 -11.27
N LEU A 338 -5.18 -26.02 -10.65
CA LEU A 338 -5.94 -25.73 -9.42
C LEU A 338 -5.00 -25.46 -8.23
N GLU A 339 -3.93 -26.25 -8.07
CA GLU A 339 -2.90 -25.98 -7.05
C GLU A 339 -2.24 -24.62 -7.30
N PHE A 340 -1.92 -24.26 -8.54
CA PHE A 340 -1.37 -22.96 -8.91
C PHE A 340 -2.30 -21.81 -8.50
N ILE A 341 -3.59 -21.90 -8.85
CA ILE A 341 -4.57 -20.86 -8.52
C ILE A 341 -4.71 -20.72 -7.00
N PHE A 342 -4.69 -21.83 -6.26
CA PHE A 342 -4.80 -21.83 -4.80
C PHE A 342 -3.59 -21.16 -4.13
N TYR A 343 -2.38 -21.62 -4.44
CA TYR A 343 -1.17 -21.11 -3.76
C TYR A 343 -0.73 -19.72 -4.22
N LEU A 344 -0.91 -19.39 -5.49
CA LEU A 344 -0.54 -18.07 -6.01
C LEU A 344 -1.66 -17.05 -5.78
N GLY A 345 -2.92 -17.49 -5.62
CA GLY A 345 -4.02 -16.63 -5.22
C GLY A 345 -4.00 -16.21 -3.74
N GLU A 346 -3.30 -16.96 -2.90
CA GLU A 346 -3.09 -16.64 -1.48
C GLU A 346 -1.86 -15.73 -1.24
N VAL A 347 -0.98 -15.55 -2.22
CA VAL A 347 0.19 -14.62 -2.18
C VAL A 347 -0.19 -13.27 -2.79
#